data_AF-A0A0D7X3C8-F1
#
_entry.id   AF-A0A0D7X3C8-F1
#
_cell.length_a   1.000
_cell.length_b   1.000
_cell.length_c   1.000
_cell.angle_alpha   90.00
_cell.angle_beta   90.00
_cell.angle_gamma   90.00
#
_symmetry.space_group_name_H-M   'P 1'
#
loop_
_entity.id
_entity.type
_entity.pdbx_description
1 polymer ?
#
loop_
_entity_poly.entity_id
_entity_poly.type
_entity_poly.pdbx_seq_one_letter_code
_entity_poly.pdbx_strand_id
1 'polypeptide(L)'
;MSATADAMIAFLKYKDIKHESYSIPHDYSHIKELIFYQNDKVLEKFLRQIPKNHKVICFTKSSAKAFKLHDTFKDSMFVCSPSGTASEKKYMNKEKVSKMLIDEKFDEQFIFSTSTLDNGINLKDKQIKYVVVDIMDVDVLIQCLGRKRIIDQSDKVTVIIKDTSNKMLNKLIRDCNRQIEPALYLQEHGASSYVQKYKKQSNRIIYDRPVNNEVGYDKAINDLMFFKEIYDKQFFEQVASEKNGYMNYIKTKLQQDVYTILDDTYEKADITDYLEAIIGKRLYKEEQTELIKKVDLRDGRGRQQKDVEQFNIYFQKNSLPYNINNDSKINKDRRRRLDNGDANPNYNKRYWILAKHIVFD
;
A
#
# COMPACT_ATOMS: atom_id res chain seq x y z
N MET A 1 -16.33 -12.76 13.56
CA MET A 1 -14.85 -12.73 13.57
C MET A 1 -14.44 -12.73 15.04
N SER A 2 -13.48 -13.57 15.44
CA SER A 2 -13.01 -13.65 16.83
C SER A 2 -11.99 -12.55 17.12
N ALA A 3 -11.81 -12.16 18.38
CA ALA A 3 -10.67 -11.34 18.81
C ALA A 3 -9.34 -12.11 18.71
N THR A 4 -9.40 -13.44 18.67
CA THR A 4 -8.27 -14.32 18.42
C THR A 4 -7.92 -14.34 16.94
N ALA A 5 -6.65 -14.10 16.62
CA ALA A 5 -6.11 -14.19 15.26
C ALA A 5 -6.43 -15.55 14.60
N ASP A 6 -6.76 -15.54 13.31
CA ASP A 6 -7.15 -16.75 12.58
C ASP A 6 -6.02 -17.80 12.58
N ALA A 7 -4.77 -17.34 12.51
CA ALA A 7 -3.58 -18.20 12.60
C ALA A 7 -3.51 -18.97 13.93
N MET A 8 -3.93 -18.34 15.05
CA MET A 8 -3.92 -19.00 16.36
C MET A 8 -5.02 -20.05 16.47
N ILE A 9 -6.22 -19.75 15.96
CA ILE A 9 -7.31 -20.74 15.89
C ILE A 9 -6.89 -21.93 15.03
N ALA A 10 -6.23 -21.67 13.89
CA ALA A 10 -5.69 -22.72 13.03
C ALA A 10 -4.63 -23.57 13.75
N PHE A 11 -3.74 -22.95 14.55
CA PHE A 11 -2.74 -23.66 15.34
C PHE A 11 -3.36 -24.55 16.42
N LEU A 12 -4.35 -24.03 17.17
CA LEU A 12 -5.04 -24.80 18.20
C LEU A 12 -5.71 -26.04 17.60
N LYS A 13 -6.35 -25.90 16.44
CA LYS A 13 -6.92 -27.03 15.69
C LYS A 13 -5.85 -28.02 15.22
N TYR A 14 -4.73 -27.52 14.69
CA TYR A 14 -3.61 -28.37 14.26
C TYR A 14 -3.00 -29.19 15.41
N LYS A 15 -2.96 -28.63 16.63
CA LYS A 15 -2.46 -29.30 17.84
C LYS A 15 -3.52 -30.10 18.61
N ASP A 16 -4.75 -30.18 18.10
CA ASP A 16 -5.90 -30.80 18.79
C ASP A 16 -6.12 -30.24 20.22
N ILE A 17 -5.88 -28.93 20.39
CA ILE A 17 -6.08 -28.24 21.66
C ILE A 17 -7.53 -27.78 21.72
N LYS A 18 -8.28 -28.33 22.68
CA LYS A 18 -9.66 -27.90 22.97
C LYS A 18 -9.68 -26.42 23.34
N HIS A 19 -10.55 -25.67 22.68
CA HIS A 19 -10.77 -24.26 22.95
C HIS A 19 -12.24 -23.90 22.70
N GLU A 20 -12.75 -22.93 23.45
CA GLU A 20 -14.05 -22.33 23.20
C GLU A 20 -13.89 -21.16 22.22
N SER A 21 -14.80 -21.07 21.26
CA SER A 21 -14.79 -20.01 20.26
C SER A 21 -16.03 -19.14 20.41
N TYR A 22 -15.81 -17.86 20.69
CA TYR A 22 -16.85 -16.84 20.71
C TYR A 22 -16.73 -16.02 19.43
N SER A 23 -17.81 -15.91 18.66
CA SER A 23 -17.83 -15.12 17.42
C SER A 23 -18.92 -14.06 17.51
N ILE A 24 -18.51 -12.80 17.36
CA ILE A 24 -19.43 -11.68 17.19
C ILE A 24 -19.37 -11.26 15.72
N PRO A 25 -20.53 -11.15 15.02
CA PRO A 25 -20.58 -10.58 13.69
C PRO A 25 -19.95 -9.18 13.70
N HIS A 26 -18.99 -8.94 12.82
CA HIS A 26 -18.44 -7.60 12.65
C HIS A 26 -19.28 -6.86 11.61
N ASP A 27 -19.68 -5.64 11.95
CA ASP A 27 -20.36 -4.72 11.05
C ASP A 27 -19.35 -3.70 10.50
N TYR A 28 -19.01 -3.84 9.22
CA TYR A 28 -18.15 -2.92 8.48
C TYR A 28 -18.93 -1.87 7.68
N SER A 29 -20.24 -1.72 7.91
CA SER A 29 -21.08 -0.72 7.24
C SER A 29 -20.62 0.73 7.48
N HIS A 30 -19.81 0.95 8.51
CA HIS A 30 -19.21 2.25 8.82
C HIS A 30 -18.08 2.65 7.85
N ILE A 31 -17.54 1.70 7.08
CA ILE A 31 -16.60 2.00 6.00
C ILE A 31 -17.39 2.65 4.86
N LYS A 32 -17.14 3.94 4.63
CA LYS A 32 -17.72 4.70 3.52
C LYS A 32 -17.14 4.26 2.18
N GLU A 33 -15.82 4.09 2.17
CA GLU A 33 -15.04 3.82 0.98
C GLU A 33 -13.79 3.04 1.36
N LEU A 34 -13.47 2.03 0.55
CA LEU A 34 -12.23 1.27 0.63
C LEU A 34 -11.31 1.67 -0.54
N ILE A 35 -10.15 2.22 -0.21
CA ILE A 35 -9.17 2.72 -1.17
C ILE A 35 -7.87 1.92 -0.99
N PHE A 36 -7.24 1.53 -2.09
CA PHE A 36 -5.89 0.98 -2.07
C PHE A 36 -4.88 1.97 -2.65
N TYR A 37 -3.64 1.93 -2.15
CA TYR A 37 -2.54 2.70 -2.72
C TYR A 37 -1.24 1.90 -2.83
N GLN A 38 -0.42 2.21 -3.82
CA GLN A 38 0.83 1.52 -4.15
C GLN A 38 2.06 2.43 -4.02
N ASN A 39 1.92 3.74 -4.26
CA ASN A 39 3.00 4.71 -4.18
C ASN A 39 2.84 5.61 -2.95
N ASP A 40 3.89 5.66 -2.13
CA ASP A 40 3.88 6.51 -0.93
C ASP A 40 3.77 8.00 -1.27
N LYS A 41 4.27 8.44 -2.43
CA LYS A 41 4.12 9.83 -2.89
C LYS A 41 2.68 10.17 -3.23
N VAL A 42 1.94 9.20 -3.78
CA VAL A 42 0.51 9.38 -4.08
C VAL A 42 -0.28 9.52 -2.78
N LEU A 43 0.02 8.68 -1.78
CA LEU A 43 -0.55 8.85 -0.44
C LEU A 43 -0.23 10.23 0.13
N GLU A 44 1.03 10.69 0.06
CA GLU A 44 1.40 12.03 0.53
C GLU A 44 0.63 13.15 -0.19
N LYS A 45 0.42 13.06 -1.51
CA LYS A 45 -0.43 14.00 -2.26
C LYS A 45 -1.86 14.00 -1.73
N PHE A 46 -2.43 12.82 -1.49
CA PHE A 46 -3.77 12.67 -0.93
C PHE A 46 -3.91 13.28 0.46
N LEU A 47 -2.98 13.00 1.37
CA LEU A 47 -3.02 13.55 2.72
C LEU A 47 -2.98 15.09 2.74
N ARG A 48 -2.30 15.74 1.78
CA ARG A 48 -2.27 17.21 1.65
C ARG A 48 -3.60 17.83 1.23
N GLN A 49 -4.47 17.06 0.58
CA GLN A 49 -5.77 17.52 0.09
C GLN A 49 -6.89 17.33 1.13
N ILE A 50 -6.61 16.65 2.25
CA ILE A 50 -7.60 16.40 3.29
C ILE A 50 -8.00 17.73 3.97
N PRO A 51 -9.31 18.03 4.10
CA PRO A 51 -9.79 19.22 4.79
C PRO A 51 -9.27 19.34 6.22
N LYS A 52 -8.94 20.55 6.66
CA LYS A 52 -8.37 20.82 8.01
C LYS A 52 -9.26 20.38 9.18
N ASN A 53 -10.57 20.31 8.97
CA ASN A 53 -11.53 19.85 9.97
C ASN A 53 -11.70 18.32 10.00
N HIS A 54 -11.00 17.58 9.13
CA HIS A 54 -10.96 16.13 9.12
C HIS A 54 -9.62 15.64 9.67
N LYS A 55 -9.69 14.64 10.54
CA LYS A 55 -8.54 13.98 11.13
C LYS A 55 -8.25 12.64 10.47
N VAL A 56 -6.99 12.25 10.56
CA VAL A 56 -6.45 11.05 9.94
C VAL A 56 -5.63 10.26 10.94
N ILE A 57 -5.77 8.94 10.93
CA ILE A 57 -4.85 8.04 11.61
C ILE A 57 -4.14 7.19 10.57
N CYS A 58 -2.83 7.14 10.63
CA CYS A 58 -2.01 6.36 9.72
C CYS A 58 -1.16 5.37 10.53
N PHE A 59 -1.45 4.09 10.35
CA PHE A 59 -0.69 2.99 10.91
C PHE A 59 0.32 2.51 9.88
N THR A 60 1.59 2.43 10.27
CA THR A 60 2.69 1.99 9.40
C THR A 60 3.48 0.88 10.06
N LYS A 61 4.14 0.05 9.25
CA LYS A 61 5.06 -0.97 9.78
C LYS A 61 6.36 -0.38 10.36
N SER A 62 6.76 0.82 9.94
CA SER A 62 8.09 1.38 10.22
C SER A 62 8.01 2.69 10.99
N SER A 63 8.66 2.74 12.16
CA SER A 63 8.80 3.98 12.95
C SER A 63 9.45 5.10 12.14
N ALA A 64 10.44 4.78 11.30
CA ALA A 64 11.10 5.75 10.44
C ALA A 64 10.13 6.35 9.41
N LYS A 65 9.22 5.55 8.85
CA LYS A 65 8.21 6.03 7.90
C LYS A 65 7.17 6.92 8.58
N ALA A 66 6.64 6.48 9.73
CA ALA A 66 5.71 7.31 10.52
C ALA A 66 6.36 8.62 10.95
N PHE A 67 7.62 8.60 11.39
CA PHE A 67 8.35 9.81 11.76
C PHE A 67 8.58 10.73 10.55
N LYS A 68 8.93 10.20 9.38
CA LYS A 68 9.08 11.00 8.15
C LYS A 68 7.78 11.71 7.76
N LEU A 69 6.64 11.03 7.88
CA LEU A 69 5.33 11.64 7.66
C LEU A 69 5.04 12.73 8.69
N HIS A 70 5.32 12.48 9.97
CA HIS A 70 5.20 13.50 11.02
C HIS A 70 6.07 14.74 10.76
N ASP A 71 7.30 14.54 10.28
CA ASP A 71 8.18 15.65 9.90
C ASP A 71 7.64 16.44 8.69
N THR A 72 6.96 15.77 7.77
CA THR A 72 6.36 16.37 6.57
C THR A 72 5.06 17.13 6.86
N PHE A 73 4.24 16.60 7.78
CA PHE A 73 2.93 17.14 8.14
C PHE A 73 2.98 17.65 9.59
N LYS A 74 3.28 18.94 9.78
CA LYS A 74 3.58 19.49 11.12
C LYS A 74 2.40 19.48 12.10
N ASP A 75 1.17 19.54 11.60
CA ASP A 75 -0.05 19.37 12.42
C ASP A 75 -0.32 17.88 12.67
N SER A 76 0.63 17.22 13.35
CA SER A 76 0.54 15.78 13.58
C SER A 76 1.21 15.32 14.86
N MET A 77 0.82 14.14 15.32
CA MET A 77 1.48 13.37 16.36
C MET A 77 2.25 12.20 15.73
N PHE A 78 3.45 11.94 16.25
CA PHE A 78 4.18 10.71 16.00
C PHE A 78 4.06 9.78 17.20
N VAL A 79 3.66 8.52 16.98
CA VAL A 79 3.55 7.52 18.04
C VAL A 79 4.24 6.21 17.67
N CYS A 80 5.02 5.66 18.59
CA CYS A 80 5.62 4.35 18.43
C CYS A 80 5.84 3.68 19.79
N SER A 81 6.26 2.40 19.78
CA SER A 81 6.59 1.69 21.02
C SER A 81 7.65 2.43 21.85
N PRO A 82 7.37 2.78 23.13
CA PRO A 82 8.35 3.37 24.02
C PRO A 82 9.52 2.41 24.34
N SER A 83 9.23 1.12 24.40
CA SER A 83 10.19 0.04 24.65
C SER A 83 10.88 -0.48 23.38
N GLY A 84 10.52 0.05 22.21
CA GLY A 84 11.11 -0.33 20.94
C GLY A 84 12.57 0.07 20.79
N THR A 85 13.25 -0.53 19.80
CA THR A 85 14.65 -0.23 19.43
C THR A 85 14.79 0.90 18.41
N ALA A 86 13.67 1.44 17.91
CA ALA A 86 13.66 2.52 16.93
C ALA A 86 14.33 3.78 17.48
N SER A 87 15.16 4.44 16.66
CA SER A 87 15.91 5.63 17.08
C SER A 87 15.02 6.88 17.17
N GLU A 88 13.92 6.88 16.41
CA GLU A 88 12.97 7.98 16.26
C GLU A 88 12.08 8.15 17.50
N LYS A 89 12.01 7.15 18.39
CA LYS A 89 11.19 7.18 19.61
C LYS A 89 11.46 8.39 20.51
N LYS A 90 12.66 8.96 20.43
CA LYS A 90 13.05 10.17 21.18
C LYS A 90 12.27 11.41 20.75
N TYR A 91 11.68 11.42 19.55
CA TYR A 91 10.86 12.51 19.02
C TYR A 91 9.38 12.39 19.39
N MET A 92 8.97 11.28 20.03
CA MET A 92 7.60 11.09 20.48
C MET A 92 7.31 11.99 21.69
N ASN A 93 6.27 12.82 21.60
CA ASN A 93 5.79 13.62 22.72
C ASN A 93 4.92 12.77 23.65
N LYS A 94 5.50 12.29 24.76
CA LYS A 94 4.83 11.40 25.72
C LYS A 94 3.62 12.03 26.40
N GLU A 95 3.65 13.33 26.65
CA GLU A 95 2.54 14.05 27.30
C GLU A 95 1.32 14.08 26.38
N LYS A 96 1.53 14.44 25.10
CA LYS A 96 0.45 14.41 24.09
C LYS A 96 -0.11 13.01 23.88
N VAL A 97 0.75 11.99 23.82
CA VAL A 97 0.30 10.60 23.72
C VAL A 97 -0.54 10.22 24.94
N SER A 98 -0.09 10.57 26.15
CA SER A 98 -0.84 10.27 27.38
C SER A 98 -2.19 10.98 27.42
N LYS A 99 -2.23 12.26 27.03
CA LYS A 99 -3.48 13.01 26.91
C LYS A 99 -4.43 12.35 25.90
N MET A 100 -3.93 11.95 24.73
CA MET A 100 -4.74 11.28 23.72
C MET A 100 -5.35 9.96 24.22
N LEU A 101 -4.58 9.20 25.00
CA LEU A 101 -5.07 7.95 25.60
C LEU A 101 -6.19 8.20 26.62
N ILE A 102 -6.06 9.24 27.44
CA ILE A 102 -7.07 9.61 28.45
C ILE A 102 -8.33 10.15 27.77
N ASP A 103 -8.17 11.05 26.80
CA ASP A 103 -9.28 11.74 26.15
C ASP A 103 -9.96 10.88 25.07
N GLU A 104 -9.36 9.74 24.69
CA GLU A 104 -9.75 8.90 23.55
C GLU A 104 -9.87 9.69 22.23
N LYS A 105 -9.13 10.79 22.11
CA LYS A 105 -9.14 11.77 21.00
C LYS A 105 -7.77 12.46 20.92
N PHE A 106 -7.47 13.12 19.81
CA PHE A 106 -6.24 13.91 19.65
C PHE A 106 -6.57 15.28 19.07
N ASP A 107 -5.73 16.29 19.32
CA ASP A 107 -6.02 17.67 18.90
C ASP A 107 -5.55 17.94 17.47
N GLU A 108 -4.44 17.31 17.07
CA GLU A 108 -3.81 17.46 15.76
C GLU A 108 -4.66 16.92 14.61
N GLN A 109 -4.31 17.30 13.38
CA GLN A 109 -4.96 16.76 12.18
C GLN A 109 -4.57 15.31 11.91
N PHE A 110 -3.30 14.92 12.11
CA PHE A 110 -2.82 13.58 11.78
C PHE A 110 -2.21 12.85 12.99
N ILE A 111 -2.42 11.53 13.05
CA ILE A 111 -1.56 10.61 13.81
C ILE A 111 -0.79 9.76 12.82
N PHE A 112 0.53 9.74 12.94
CA PHE A 112 1.40 8.78 12.28
C PHE A 112 1.98 7.83 13.32
N SER A 113 1.59 6.56 13.23
CA SER A 113 1.94 5.57 14.23
C SER A 113 2.53 4.31 13.61
N THR A 114 3.31 3.58 14.40
CA THR A 114 3.50 2.15 14.15
C THR A 114 2.27 1.34 14.52
N SER A 115 2.29 0.02 14.30
CA SER A 115 1.20 -0.83 14.77
C SER A 115 0.96 -0.69 16.27
N THR A 116 1.92 -0.24 17.09
CA THR A 116 1.87 -0.25 18.56
C THR A 116 0.67 0.44 19.22
N LEU A 117 -0.02 1.35 18.53
CA LEU A 117 -1.31 1.88 18.98
C LEU A 117 -2.45 0.83 18.90
N ASP A 118 -2.23 -0.32 18.27
CA ASP A 118 -3.10 -1.50 18.23
C ASP A 118 -3.34 -2.08 19.63
N ASN A 119 -2.42 -1.86 20.56
CA ASN A 119 -2.47 -2.40 21.92
C ASN A 119 -3.08 -1.38 22.88
N GLY A 120 -4.36 -1.55 23.21
CA GLY A 120 -4.98 -0.89 24.37
C GLY A 120 -5.57 0.49 24.13
N ILE A 121 -5.84 0.88 22.87
CA ILE A 121 -6.33 2.23 22.55
C ILE A 121 -7.70 2.15 21.90
N ASN A 122 -8.60 3.05 22.28
CA ASN A 122 -9.87 3.28 21.60
C ASN A 122 -9.97 4.78 21.31
N LEU A 123 -10.20 5.13 20.05
CA LEU A 123 -10.40 6.52 19.64
C LEU A 123 -11.86 6.75 19.30
N LYS A 124 -12.52 7.59 20.10
CA LYS A 124 -13.92 8.00 19.94
C LYS A 124 -14.00 9.44 19.47
N ASP A 125 -13.51 9.72 18.25
CA ASP A 125 -13.59 11.04 17.62
C ASP A 125 -14.33 10.95 16.28
N LYS A 126 -15.40 11.74 16.10
CA LYS A 126 -16.15 11.83 14.82
C LYS A 126 -15.39 12.57 13.74
N GLN A 127 -14.38 13.37 14.10
CA GLN A 127 -13.54 14.10 13.15
C GLN A 127 -12.56 13.17 12.43
N ILE A 128 -12.27 11.99 12.98
CA ILE A 128 -11.49 10.96 12.29
C ILE A 128 -12.31 10.47 11.09
N LYS A 129 -11.97 10.95 9.89
CA LYS A 129 -12.65 10.57 8.64
C LYS A 129 -11.82 9.61 7.81
N TYR A 130 -10.53 9.48 8.08
CA TYR A 130 -9.62 8.65 7.30
C TYR A 130 -8.77 7.75 8.21
N VAL A 131 -8.71 6.47 7.87
CA VAL A 131 -7.81 5.51 8.51
C VAL A 131 -6.93 4.88 7.43
N VAL A 132 -5.64 5.17 7.49
CA VAL A 132 -4.61 4.64 6.59
C VAL A 132 -3.89 3.48 7.26
N VAL A 133 -3.74 2.35 6.58
CA VAL A 133 -3.04 1.17 7.11
C VAL A 133 -2.02 0.63 6.12
N ASP A 134 -0.75 0.71 6.51
CA ASP A 134 0.43 0.13 5.84
C ASP A 134 1.01 -0.98 6.72
N ILE A 135 0.20 -2.03 6.91
CA ILE A 135 0.51 -3.23 7.68
C ILE A 135 0.08 -4.44 6.85
N MET A 136 1.02 -5.37 6.68
CA MET A 136 0.83 -6.58 5.87
C MET A 136 0.06 -7.69 6.58
N ASP A 137 0.22 -7.79 7.89
CA ASP A 137 -0.48 -8.79 8.69
C ASP A 137 -1.94 -8.36 8.79
N VAL A 138 -2.84 -9.18 8.22
CA VAL A 138 -4.26 -8.82 8.09
C VAL A 138 -4.94 -8.75 9.44
N ASP A 139 -4.55 -9.59 10.40
CA ASP A 139 -5.14 -9.58 11.75
C ASP A 139 -4.77 -8.26 12.45
N VAL A 140 -3.51 -7.83 12.35
CA VAL A 140 -3.06 -6.54 12.88
C VAL A 140 -3.74 -5.38 12.15
N LEU A 141 -3.89 -5.46 10.82
CA LEU A 141 -4.59 -4.45 10.03
C LEU A 141 -6.03 -4.26 10.53
N ILE A 142 -6.78 -5.35 10.70
CA ILE A 142 -8.17 -5.31 11.19
C ILE A 142 -8.21 -4.73 12.60
N GLN A 143 -7.27 -5.10 13.47
CA GLN A 143 -7.17 -4.55 14.81
C GLN A 143 -6.92 -3.03 14.78
N CYS A 144 -6.05 -2.54 13.90
CA CYS A 144 -5.82 -1.11 13.70
C CYS A 144 -7.09 -0.37 13.25
N LEU A 145 -7.86 -0.94 12.31
CA LEU A 145 -9.14 -0.37 11.90
C LEU A 145 -10.12 -0.29 13.08
N GLY A 146 -10.18 -1.34 13.91
CA GLY A 146 -11.02 -1.39 15.10
C GLY A 146 -10.65 -0.39 16.21
N ARG A 147 -9.49 0.30 16.11
CA ARG A 147 -9.11 1.34 17.07
C ARG A 147 -9.89 2.63 16.89
N LYS A 148 -10.42 2.89 15.70
CA LYS A 148 -11.44 3.90 15.51
C LYS A 148 -12.78 3.32 15.92
N ARG A 149 -13.31 3.78 17.05
CA ARG A 149 -14.64 3.39 17.54
C ARG A 149 -15.71 4.28 16.91
N ILE A 150 -16.71 3.62 16.36
CA ILE A 150 -17.85 4.26 15.71
C ILE A 150 -18.82 4.72 16.79
N ILE A 151 -19.18 6.00 16.77
CA ILE A 151 -20.03 6.61 17.80
C ILE A 151 -21.51 6.42 17.48
N ASP A 152 -21.89 6.54 16.21
CA ASP A 152 -23.26 6.34 15.72
C ASP A 152 -23.26 6.02 14.22
N GLN A 153 -24.44 5.78 13.64
CA GLN A 153 -24.60 5.37 12.24
C GLN A 153 -24.12 6.41 11.22
N SER A 154 -24.04 7.69 11.60
CA SER A 154 -23.53 8.78 10.75
C SER A 154 -22.00 8.86 10.73
N ASP A 155 -21.35 8.21 11.69
CA ASP A 155 -19.90 8.22 11.86
C ASP A 155 -19.24 7.23 10.88
N LYS A 156 -19.13 7.66 9.63
CA LYS A 156 -18.48 6.91 8.56
C LYS A 156 -17.01 7.31 8.36
N VAL A 157 -16.20 6.34 7.93
CA VAL A 157 -14.75 6.52 7.68
C VAL A 157 -14.34 5.99 6.31
N THR A 158 -13.38 6.64 5.68
CA THR A 158 -12.70 6.13 4.49
C THR A 158 -11.45 5.35 4.93
N VAL A 159 -11.34 4.10 4.48
CA VAL A 159 -10.24 3.20 4.81
C VAL A 159 -9.29 3.12 3.64
N ILE A 160 -8.00 3.40 3.87
CA ILE A 160 -6.98 3.46 2.84
C ILE A 160 -5.89 2.44 3.18
N ILE A 161 -5.70 1.42 2.34
CA ILE A 161 -4.81 0.30 2.64
C ILE A 161 -3.67 0.24 1.63
N LYS A 162 -2.45 0.00 2.11
CA LYS A 162 -1.31 -0.26 1.24
C LYS A 162 -1.53 -1.57 0.48
N ASP A 163 -1.54 -1.51 -0.85
CA ASP A 163 -1.56 -2.72 -1.68
C ASP A 163 -0.21 -3.44 -1.67
N THR A 164 -0.26 -4.75 -1.88
CA THR A 164 0.90 -5.63 -1.90
C THR A 164 1.13 -6.17 -3.30
N SER A 165 2.15 -5.65 -3.97
CA SER A 165 2.52 -6.14 -5.31
C SER A 165 2.89 -7.63 -5.31
N ASN A 166 2.65 -8.31 -6.43
CA ASN A 166 3.09 -9.70 -6.65
C ASN A 166 4.60 -9.88 -6.45
N LYS A 167 5.40 -8.85 -6.75
CA LYS A 167 6.85 -8.87 -6.48
C LYS A 167 7.14 -8.97 -4.98
N MET A 168 6.40 -8.23 -4.16
CA MET A 168 6.50 -8.26 -2.70
C MET A 168 5.97 -9.58 -2.14
N LEU A 169 4.83 -10.08 -2.62
CA LEU A 169 4.29 -11.39 -2.24
C LEU A 169 5.31 -12.52 -2.52
N ASN A 170 5.88 -12.54 -3.72
CA ASN A 170 6.92 -13.51 -4.07
C ASN A 170 8.18 -13.39 -3.21
N LYS A 171 8.51 -12.18 -2.74
CA LYS A 171 9.60 -11.99 -1.77
C LYS A 171 9.23 -12.60 -0.41
N LEU A 172 8.02 -12.36 0.08
CA LEU A 172 7.53 -12.91 1.34
C LEU A 172 7.50 -14.44 1.32
N ILE A 173 7.02 -15.06 0.23
CA ILE A 173 7.04 -16.52 0.03
C ILE A 173 8.47 -17.06 0.13
N ARG A 174 9.44 -16.43 -0.55
CA ARG A 174 10.86 -16.80 -0.45
C ARG A 174 11.42 -16.62 0.96
N ASP A 175 11.01 -15.56 1.65
CA ASP A 175 11.43 -15.30 3.02
C ASP A 175 10.92 -16.38 3.98
N CYS A 176 9.67 -16.84 3.83
CA CYS A 176 9.13 -17.99 4.55
C CYS A 176 9.88 -19.28 4.22
N ASN A 177 10.10 -19.60 2.94
CA ASN A 177 10.85 -20.81 2.54
C ASN A 177 12.26 -20.85 3.14
N ARG A 178 12.94 -19.70 3.20
CA ARG A 178 14.26 -19.57 3.82
C ARG A 178 14.28 -19.90 5.33
N GLN A 179 13.13 -19.86 6.01
CA GLN A 179 12.98 -20.28 7.40
C GLN A 179 12.44 -21.72 7.50
N ILE A 180 11.50 -22.11 6.63
CA ILE A 180 10.85 -23.43 6.64
C ILE A 180 11.80 -24.55 6.19
N GLU A 181 12.53 -24.38 5.09
CA GLU A 181 13.37 -25.44 4.51
C GLU A 181 14.47 -25.93 5.48
N PRO A 182 15.21 -25.05 6.20
CA PRO A 182 16.18 -25.53 7.16
C PRO A 182 15.54 -26.24 8.36
N ALA A 183 14.32 -25.87 8.76
CA ALA A 183 13.59 -26.54 9.84
C ALA A 183 13.14 -27.95 9.42
N LEU A 184 12.61 -28.10 8.21
CA LEU A 184 12.31 -29.42 7.63
C LEU A 184 13.58 -30.30 7.53
N TYR A 185 14.69 -29.71 7.07
CA TYR A 185 15.96 -30.43 6.98
C TYR A 185 16.49 -30.90 8.35
N LEU A 186 16.34 -30.09 9.40
CA LEU A 186 16.66 -30.49 10.77
C LEU A 186 15.80 -31.67 11.22
N GLN A 187 14.49 -31.64 10.93
CA GLN A 187 13.57 -32.71 11.29
C GLN A 187 13.88 -34.03 10.56
N GLU A 188 14.30 -33.97 9.30
CA GLU A 188 14.58 -35.13 8.46
C GLU A 188 15.98 -35.74 8.71
N HIS A 189 17.00 -34.91 8.93
CA HIS A 189 18.41 -35.35 8.95
C HIS A 189 19.13 -35.14 10.29
N GLY A 190 18.48 -34.55 11.28
CA GLY A 190 19.02 -34.31 12.61
C GLY A 190 20.00 -33.13 12.71
N ALA A 191 20.37 -32.79 13.96
CA ALA A 191 21.13 -31.58 14.29
C ALA A 191 22.53 -31.53 13.66
N SER A 192 23.27 -32.64 13.66
CA SER A 192 24.62 -32.69 13.08
C SER A 192 24.63 -32.31 11.60
N SER A 193 23.73 -32.91 10.81
CA SER A 193 23.56 -32.62 9.39
C SER A 193 23.13 -31.18 9.16
N TYR A 194 22.19 -30.68 9.97
CA TYR A 194 21.71 -29.30 9.91
C TYR A 194 22.86 -28.30 10.12
N VAL A 195 23.67 -28.48 11.17
CA VAL A 195 24.77 -27.57 11.47
C VAL A 195 25.78 -27.57 10.33
N GLN A 196 26.12 -28.72 9.74
CA GLN A 196 27.04 -28.77 8.61
C GLN A 196 26.57 -27.95 7.40
N LYS A 197 25.27 -28.06 7.06
CA LYS A 197 24.68 -27.39 5.90
C LYS A 197 24.37 -25.91 6.13
N TYR A 198 23.86 -25.56 7.32
CA TYR A 198 23.30 -24.24 7.61
C TYR A 198 24.12 -23.42 8.64
N LYS A 199 25.37 -23.78 8.95
CA LYS A 199 26.22 -23.12 9.97
C LYS A 199 26.27 -21.58 9.95
N LYS A 200 26.08 -20.93 8.79
CA LYS A 200 26.13 -19.46 8.66
C LYS A 200 24.75 -18.80 8.58
N GLN A 201 23.67 -19.57 8.62
CA GLN A 201 22.32 -19.08 8.43
C GLN A 201 21.60 -19.01 9.78
N SER A 202 21.19 -17.81 10.17
CA SER A 202 20.27 -17.62 11.29
C SER A 202 18.87 -18.08 10.88
N ASN A 203 18.20 -18.82 11.76
CA ASN A 203 16.84 -19.28 11.57
C ASN A 203 16.04 -19.00 12.85
N ARG A 204 14.89 -18.30 12.73
CA ARG A 204 14.06 -17.92 13.89
C ARG A 204 13.16 -19.05 14.40
N ILE A 205 12.95 -20.09 13.60
CA ILE A 205 12.19 -21.28 13.99
C ILE A 205 13.06 -22.18 14.88
N ILE A 206 14.38 -22.19 14.67
CA ILE A 206 15.28 -23.15 15.32
C ILE A 206 15.97 -22.49 16.51
N TYR A 207 15.99 -23.16 17.66
CA TYR A 207 16.65 -22.68 18.88
C TYR A 207 17.47 -23.79 19.56
N ASP A 208 18.36 -23.39 20.46
CA ASP A 208 19.17 -24.30 21.25
C ASP A 208 18.41 -24.76 22.49
N ARG A 209 18.28 -26.07 22.67
CA ARG A 209 17.73 -26.68 23.88
C ARG A 209 18.83 -27.42 24.66
N PRO A 210 18.81 -27.40 25.99
CA PRO A 210 19.75 -28.20 26.78
C PRO A 210 19.51 -29.69 26.56
N VAL A 211 20.59 -30.46 26.54
CA VAL A 211 20.52 -31.93 26.56
C VAL A 211 20.44 -32.37 28.03
N ASN A 212 19.49 -33.25 28.37
CA ASN A 212 19.35 -33.73 29.73
C ASN A 212 20.61 -34.49 30.18
N ASN A 213 21.15 -34.12 31.35
CA ASN A 213 22.27 -34.79 32.02
C ASN A 213 23.62 -34.78 31.28
N GLU A 214 23.81 -33.91 30.27
CA GLU A 214 25.08 -33.78 29.55
C GLU A 214 25.50 -32.31 29.35
N VAL A 215 26.81 -32.07 29.22
CA VAL A 215 27.33 -30.74 28.83
C VAL A 215 27.13 -30.56 27.33
N GLY A 216 26.17 -29.72 26.94
CA GLY A 216 25.92 -29.42 25.53
C GLY A 216 24.54 -28.83 25.26
N TYR A 217 24.23 -28.65 23.98
CA TYR A 217 22.92 -28.24 23.49
C TYR A 217 22.57 -29.02 22.22
N ASP A 218 21.28 -29.20 21.98
CA ASP A 218 20.71 -29.76 20.76
C ASP A 218 19.87 -28.70 20.04
N LYS A 219 19.61 -28.89 18.74
CA LYS A 219 18.75 -28.01 17.95
C LYS A 219 17.30 -28.47 18.04
N ALA A 220 16.40 -27.57 18.41
CA ALA A 220 14.97 -27.81 18.46
C ALA A 220 14.19 -26.85 17.56
N ILE A 221 13.02 -27.30 17.11
CA ILE A 221 12.08 -26.53 16.32
C ILE A 221 11.06 -25.89 17.27
N ASN A 222 10.85 -24.58 17.13
CA ASN A 222 9.73 -23.90 17.73
C ASN A 222 8.49 -24.15 16.87
N ASP A 223 7.67 -25.11 17.28
CA ASP A 223 6.47 -25.56 16.57
C ASP A 223 5.50 -24.42 16.22
N LEU A 224 5.30 -23.47 17.13
CA LEU A 224 4.38 -22.34 16.90
C LEU A 224 4.91 -21.42 15.80
N MET A 225 6.22 -21.10 15.85
CA MET A 225 6.87 -20.28 14.82
C MET A 225 6.88 -21.01 13.47
N PHE A 226 7.19 -22.31 13.48
CA PHE A 226 7.17 -23.14 12.27
C PHE A 226 5.78 -23.16 11.62
N PHE A 227 4.75 -23.37 12.41
CA PHE A 227 3.36 -23.34 11.94
C PHE A 227 2.99 -21.95 11.37
N LYS A 228 3.35 -20.87 12.07
CA LYS A 228 3.06 -19.50 11.60
C LYS A 228 3.72 -19.20 10.27
N GLU A 229 4.98 -19.61 10.04
CA GLU A 229 5.64 -19.44 8.74
C GLU A 229 4.92 -20.18 7.62
N ILE A 230 4.46 -21.41 7.87
CA ILE A 230 3.70 -22.20 6.88
C ILE A 230 2.36 -21.53 6.59
N TYR A 231 1.64 -21.11 7.63
CA TYR A 231 0.36 -20.43 7.52
C TYR A 231 0.47 -19.15 6.69
N ASP A 232 1.47 -18.31 6.99
CA ASP A 232 1.72 -17.07 6.26
C ASP A 232 2.10 -17.34 4.80
N LYS A 233 2.96 -18.33 4.55
CA LYS A 233 3.32 -18.75 3.20
C LYS A 233 2.09 -19.16 2.39
N GLN A 234 1.22 -20.00 2.94
CA GLN A 234 -0.01 -20.45 2.28
C GLN A 234 -0.92 -19.27 1.93
N PHE A 235 -1.09 -18.33 2.87
CA PHE A 235 -1.82 -17.09 2.61
C PHE A 235 -1.21 -16.29 1.45
N PHE A 236 0.11 -16.08 1.45
CA PHE A 236 0.79 -15.34 0.38
C PHE A 236 0.68 -16.03 -0.98
N GLU A 237 0.79 -17.37 -1.03
CA GLU A 237 0.63 -18.16 -2.25
C GLU A 237 -0.79 -18.06 -2.80
N GLN A 238 -1.81 -18.15 -1.93
CA GLN A 238 -3.21 -17.98 -2.31
C GLN A 238 -3.45 -16.61 -2.96
N VAL A 239 -3.09 -15.52 -2.28
CA VAL A 239 -3.35 -14.16 -2.80
C VAL A 239 -2.48 -13.80 -4.02
N ALA A 240 -1.33 -14.45 -4.20
CA ALA A 240 -0.49 -14.27 -5.38
C ALA A 240 -1.00 -15.01 -6.63
N SER A 241 -1.82 -16.06 -6.44
CA SER A 241 -2.38 -16.87 -7.54
C SER A 241 -3.46 -16.15 -8.35
N GLU A 242 -4.06 -15.11 -7.78
CA GLU A 242 -5.16 -14.36 -8.37
C GLU A 242 -4.73 -12.94 -8.79
N LYS A 243 -5.29 -12.43 -9.88
CA LYS A 243 -5.15 -11.02 -10.23
C LYS A 243 -5.78 -10.17 -9.13
N ASN A 244 -5.02 -9.22 -8.58
CA ASN A 244 -5.44 -8.38 -7.46
C ASN A 244 -5.81 -9.17 -6.20
N GLY A 245 -5.28 -10.39 -6.01
CA GLY A 245 -5.73 -11.30 -4.95
C GLY A 245 -5.64 -10.72 -3.54
N TYR A 246 -4.61 -9.93 -3.22
CA TYR A 246 -4.51 -9.26 -1.90
C TYR A 246 -5.65 -8.25 -1.69
N MET A 247 -5.91 -7.38 -2.67
CA MET A 247 -7.01 -6.42 -2.60
C MET A 247 -8.37 -7.11 -2.50
N ASN A 248 -8.59 -8.15 -3.30
CA ASN A 248 -9.83 -8.95 -3.28
C ASN A 248 -10.03 -9.66 -1.94
N TYR A 249 -8.96 -10.19 -1.35
CA TYR A 249 -8.99 -10.81 -0.03
C TYR A 249 -9.41 -9.80 1.05
N ILE A 250 -8.76 -8.62 1.09
CA ILE A 250 -9.08 -7.56 2.05
C ILE A 250 -10.51 -7.03 1.84
N LYS A 251 -10.92 -6.80 0.60
CA LYS A 251 -12.28 -6.38 0.23
C LYS A 251 -13.32 -7.35 0.81
N THR A 252 -13.11 -8.65 0.60
CA THR A 252 -13.98 -9.71 1.12
C THR A 252 -13.97 -9.75 2.64
N LYS A 253 -12.78 -9.66 3.26
CA LYS A 253 -12.60 -9.67 4.71
C LYS A 253 -13.31 -8.50 5.40
N LEU A 254 -13.33 -7.34 4.77
CA LEU A 254 -14.01 -6.12 5.22
C LEU A 254 -15.46 -6.01 4.74
N GLN A 255 -16.01 -7.05 4.09
CA GLN A 255 -17.40 -7.08 3.60
C GLN A 255 -17.76 -5.88 2.71
N GLN A 256 -16.83 -5.47 1.84
CA GLN A 256 -17.04 -4.37 0.89
C GLN A 256 -17.34 -4.92 -0.50
N ASP A 257 -18.21 -4.24 -1.26
CA ASP A 257 -18.54 -4.67 -2.63
C ASP A 257 -17.47 -4.24 -3.63
N VAL A 258 -16.98 -3.01 -3.45
CA VAL A 258 -16.05 -2.33 -4.36
C VAL A 258 -14.88 -1.69 -3.61
N TYR A 259 -13.82 -1.43 -4.34
CA TYR A 259 -12.70 -0.62 -3.89
C TYR A 259 -12.19 0.26 -5.04
N THR A 260 -11.47 1.32 -4.69
CA THR A 260 -10.78 2.19 -5.66
C THR A 260 -9.26 2.07 -5.49
N ILE A 261 -8.50 2.42 -6.54
CA ILE A 261 -7.04 2.48 -6.50
C ILE A 261 -6.65 3.95 -6.62
N LEU A 262 -6.00 4.46 -5.58
CA LEU A 262 -5.62 5.87 -5.45
C LEU A 262 -4.61 6.28 -6.54
N ASP A 263 -3.63 5.43 -6.81
CA ASP A 263 -2.60 5.64 -7.82
C ASP A 263 -3.20 5.83 -9.21
N ASP A 264 -4.10 4.96 -9.63
CA ASP A 264 -4.83 5.08 -10.90
C ASP A 264 -5.59 6.42 -11.00
N THR A 265 -6.11 6.91 -9.87
CA THR A 265 -6.86 8.17 -9.82
C THR A 265 -5.94 9.38 -10.00
N TYR A 266 -4.79 9.40 -9.32
CA TYR A 266 -3.81 10.47 -9.46
C TYR A 266 -3.06 10.44 -10.79
N GLU A 267 -2.73 9.26 -11.33
CA GLU A 267 -2.12 9.15 -12.65
C GLU A 267 -3.07 9.67 -13.73
N LYS A 268 -4.36 9.31 -13.66
CA LYS A 268 -5.38 9.86 -14.56
C LYS A 268 -5.52 11.37 -14.41
N ALA A 269 -5.53 11.91 -13.20
CA ALA A 269 -5.59 13.36 -12.96
C ALA A 269 -4.33 14.08 -13.49
N ASP A 270 -3.13 13.60 -13.14
CA ASP A 270 -1.85 14.17 -13.60
C ASP A 270 -1.75 14.14 -15.14
N ILE A 271 -2.21 13.06 -15.79
CA ILE A 271 -2.29 12.96 -17.26
C ILE A 271 -3.32 13.95 -17.80
N THR A 272 -4.51 14.04 -17.19
CA THR A 272 -5.58 14.95 -17.63
C THR A 272 -5.13 16.40 -17.55
N ASP A 273 -4.55 16.84 -16.43
CA ASP A 273 -4.04 18.20 -16.23
C ASP A 273 -2.95 18.54 -17.27
N TYR A 274 -2.04 17.59 -17.53
CA TYR A 274 -1.02 17.76 -18.55
C TYR A 274 -1.61 17.88 -19.96
N LEU A 275 -2.57 17.00 -20.30
CA LEU A 275 -3.27 17.04 -21.57
C LEU A 275 -4.03 18.37 -21.74
N GLU A 276 -4.72 18.85 -20.72
CA GLU A 276 -5.40 20.15 -20.74
C GLU A 276 -4.43 21.30 -21.00
N ALA A 277 -3.26 21.29 -20.35
CA ALA A 277 -2.23 22.31 -20.52
C ALA A 277 -1.63 22.37 -21.93
N ILE A 278 -1.78 21.32 -22.75
CA ILE A 278 -1.23 21.25 -24.12
C ILE A 278 -2.29 21.28 -25.22
N ILE A 279 -3.58 21.43 -24.88
CA ILE A 279 -4.66 21.58 -25.86
C ILE A 279 -4.34 22.73 -26.82
N GLY A 280 -4.49 22.48 -28.12
CA GLY A 280 -4.29 23.48 -29.17
C GLY A 280 -2.83 23.90 -29.42
N LYS A 281 -1.87 23.43 -28.60
CA LYS A 281 -0.45 23.69 -28.84
C LYS A 281 0.07 22.81 -29.98
N ARG A 282 0.93 23.38 -30.83
CA ARG A 282 1.66 22.61 -31.86
C ARG A 282 2.82 21.88 -31.19
N LEU A 283 2.71 20.56 -31.07
CA LEU A 283 3.74 19.72 -30.46
C LEU A 283 4.73 19.27 -31.53
N TYR A 284 5.96 19.76 -31.48
CA TYR A 284 7.05 19.33 -32.36
C TYR A 284 7.80 18.15 -31.71
N LYS A 285 8.96 17.74 -32.25
CA LYS A 285 9.62 16.49 -31.82
C LYS A 285 9.90 16.42 -30.32
N GLU A 286 10.27 17.53 -29.69
CA GLU A 286 10.62 17.56 -28.27
C GLU A 286 9.37 17.40 -27.40
N GLU A 287 8.31 18.17 -27.71
CA GLU A 287 7.05 18.11 -26.99
C GLU A 287 6.29 16.79 -27.26
N GLN A 288 6.41 16.21 -28.46
CA GLN A 288 5.94 14.86 -28.77
C GLN A 288 6.64 13.83 -27.88
N THR A 289 7.95 13.96 -27.70
CA THR A 289 8.72 13.05 -26.83
C THR A 289 8.31 13.21 -25.37
N GLU A 290 8.03 14.44 -24.93
CA GLU A 290 7.51 14.70 -23.59
C GLU A 290 6.13 14.08 -23.37
N LEU A 291 5.21 14.25 -24.32
CA LEU A 291 3.88 13.63 -24.29
C LEU A 291 3.97 12.10 -24.24
N ILE A 292 4.81 11.49 -25.09
CA ILE A 292 5.05 10.04 -25.08
C ILE A 292 5.53 9.57 -23.70
N LYS A 293 6.46 10.30 -23.09
CA LYS A 293 6.98 9.99 -21.75
C LYS A 293 5.93 10.17 -20.65
N LYS A 294 5.05 11.17 -20.77
CA LYS A 294 4.01 11.47 -19.78
C LYS A 294 2.86 10.45 -19.82
N VAL A 295 2.46 10.02 -21.00
CA VAL A 295 1.43 8.97 -21.16
C VAL A 295 2.01 7.58 -20.87
N ASP A 296 3.30 7.35 -21.15
CA ASP A 296 4.04 6.09 -20.98
C ASP A 296 3.27 4.82 -21.38
N LEU A 297 2.51 4.88 -22.48
CA LEU A 297 1.75 3.73 -22.98
C LEU A 297 2.72 2.59 -23.38
N ARG A 298 2.51 1.38 -22.87
CA ARG A 298 3.34 0.19 -23.16
C ARG A 298 2.53 -0.95 -23.77
N ASP A 299 3.15 -1.71 -24.67
CA ASP A 299 2.56 -2.96 -25.18
C ASP A 299 2.74 -4.11 -24.18
N GLY A 300 2.14 -5.28 -24.48
CA GLY A 300 2.26 -6.49 -23.66
C GLY A 300 3.69 -7.04 -23.51
N ARG A 301 4.68 -6.49 -24.22
CA ARG A 301 6.11 -6.81 -24.09
C ARG A 301 6.89 -5.70 -23.36
N GLY A 302 6.19 -4.68 -22.83
CA GLY A 302 6.78 -3.57 -22.09
C GLY A 302 7.42 -2.48 -22.95
N ARG A 303 7.25 -2.50 -24.28
CA ARG A 303 7.81 -1.50 -25.18
C ARG A 303 6.94 -0.25 -25.21
N GLN A 304 7.55 0.92 -25.07
CA GLN A 304 6.84 2.21 -25.10
C GLN A 304 6.30 2.48 -26.51
N GLN A 305 5.00 2.73 -26.58
CA GLN A 305 4.28 3.09 -27.79
C GLN A 305 4.52 4.56 -28.13
N LYS A 306 4.66 4.85 -29.42
CA LYS A 306 4.92 6.20 -29.93
C LYS A 306 3.91 6.62 -30.99
N ASP A 307 2.97 5.73 -31.29
CA ASP A 307 2.01 5.89 -32.35
C ASP A 307 0.76 6.62 -31.85
N VAL A 308 0.28 7.55 -32.68
CA VAL A 308 -0.85 8.43 -32.36
C VAL A 308 -2.17 7.67 -32.33
N GLU A 309 -2.34 6.66 -33.19
CA GLU A 309 -3.56 5.84 -33.18
C GLU A 309 -3.65 5.05 -31.88
N GLN A 310 -2.52 4.50 -31.40
CA GLN A 310 -2.47 3.82 -30.10
C GLN A 310 -2.81 4.75 -28.94
N PHE A 311 -2.34 6.00 -28.96
CA PHE A 311 -2.72 6.99 -27.94
C PHE A 311 -4.21 7.34 -28.01
N ASN A 312 -4.77 7.52 -29.21
CA ASN A 312 -6.20 7.80 -29.37
C ASN A 312 -7.08 6.63 -28.90
N ILE A 313 -6.68 5.39 -29.18
CA ILE A 313 -7.34 4.18 -28.64
C ILE A 313 -7.25 4.15 -27.11
N TYR A 314 -6.08 4.47 -26.56
CA TYR A 314 -5.88 4.55 -25.12
C TYR A 314 -6.79 5.61 -24.47
N PHE A 315 -6.88 6.81 -25.05
CA PHE A 315 -7.77 7.86 -24.54
C PHE A 315 -9.23 7.43 -24.57
N GLN A 316 -9.68 6.83 -25.68
CA GLN A 316 -11.04 6.31 -25.81
C GLN A 316 -11.34 5.21 -24.78
N LYS A 317 -10.45 4.23 -24.60
CA LYS A 317 -10.62 3.13 -23.64
C LYS A 317 -10.63 3.59 -22.18
N ASN A 318 -9.99 4.72 -21.89
CA ASN A 318 -9.93 5.29 -20.55
C ASN A 318 -10.94 6.44 -20.34
N SER A 319 -11.89 6.62 -21.28
CA SER A 319 -12.91 7.68 -21.22
C SER A 319 -12.29 9.09 -21.08
N LEU A 320 -11.12 9.30 -21.67
CA LEU A 320 -10.45 10.59 -21.71
C LEU A 320 -10.90 11.34 -22.98
N PRO A 321 -11.46 12.57 -22.87
CA PRO A 321 -12.08 13.25 -23.99
C PRO A 321 -11.06 13.94 -24.92
N TYR A 322 -9.96 13.25 -25.26
CA TYR A 322 -8.86 13.79 -26.03
C TYR A 322 -8.60 13.02 -27.33
N ASN A 323 -8.14 13.72 -28.36
CA ASN A 323 -7.65 13.13 -29.60
C ASN A 323 -6.43 13.90 -30.11
N ILE A 324 -5.42 13.16 -30.56
CA ILE A 324 -4.25 13.71 -31.22
C ILE A 324 -4.44 13.57 -32.73
N ASN A 325 -4.37 14.71 -33.43
CA ASN A 325 -4.29 14.76 -34.88
C ASN A 325 -2.81 14.86 -35.30
N ASN A 326 -2.39 13.98 -36.21
CA ASN A 326 -1.06 13.96 -36.82
C ASN A 326 -1.09 13.94 -38.36
N ASP A 327 -2.19 14.38 -38.98
CA ASP A 327 -2.36 14.36 -40.44
C ASP A 327 -1.22 15.11 -41.12
N SER A 328 -0.40 14.37 -41.86
CA SER A 328 0.80 14.89 -42.52
C SER A 328 0.52 15.96 -43.58
N LYS A 329 -0.71 16.05 -44.12
CA LYS A 329 -1.13 17.07 -45.10
C LYS A 329 -1.49 18.39 -44.41
N ILE A 330 -2.08 18.31 -43.22
CA ILE A 330 -2.62 19.44 -42.46
C ILE A 330 -1.58 19.96 -41.45
N ASN A 331 -0.91 19.06 -40.73
CA ASN A 331 -0.07 19.37 -39.58
C ASN A 331 1.41 19.56 -39.95
N LYS A 332 1.64 20.52 -40.86
CA LYS A 332 2.98 21.00 -41.23
C LYS A 332 3.05 22.51 -41.03
N ASP A 333 4.01 23.01 -40.26
CA ASP A 333 4.08 24.45 -39.97
C ASP A 333 4.59 25.20 -41.21
N ARG A 334 3.70 25.92 -41.89
CA ARG A 334 4.04 26.71 -43.09
C ARG A 334 4.36 28.17 -42.77
N ARG A 335 4.37 28.57 -41.50
CA ARG A 335 4.70 29.94 -41.10
C ARG A 335 6.19 30.17 -41.26
N ARG A 336 6.58 31.14 -42.08
CA ARG A 336 7.99 31.53 -42.25
C ARG A 336 8.51 32.36 -41.08
N ARG A 337 7.62 33.07 -40.39
CA ARG A 337 7.92 33.89 -39.22
C ARG A 337 6.97 33.54 -38.07
N LEU A 338 7.45 33.71 -36.84
CA LEU A 338 6.67 33.61 -35.62
C LEU A 338 5.87 34.90 -35.39
N ASP A 339 4.96 34.88 -34.42
CA ASP A 339 4.06 36.00 -34.13
C ASP A 339 4.82 37.24 -33.62
N ASN A 340 6.04 37.05 -33.11
CA ASN A 340 6.96 38.11 -32.70
C ASN A 340 7.85 38.65 -33.86
N GLY A 341 7.68 38.13 -35.08
CA GLY A 341 8.41 38.57 -36.28
C GLY A 341 9.71 37.82 -36.58
N ASP A 342 10.17 36.96 -35.67
CA ASP A 342 11.40 36.15 -35.84
C ASP A 342 11.22 35.03 -36.86
N ALA A 343 12.33 34.54 -37.43
CA ALA A 343 12.31 33.38 -38.30
C ALA A 343 11.81 32.13 -37.57
N ASN A 344 10.89 31.38 -38.17
CA ASN A 344 10.32 30.19 -37.54
C ASN A 344 11.32 29.00 -37.59
N PRO A 345 11.89 28.56 -36.46
CA PRO A 345 12.81 27.42 -36.44
C PRO A 345 12.11 26.09 -36.77
N ASN A 346 10.78 26.07 -36.76
CA ASN A 346 9.94 24.92 -37.05
C ASN A 346 9.26 24.98 -38.43
N TYR A 347 9.68 25.91 -39.31
CA TYR A 347 9.19 25.96 -40.68
C TYR A 347 9.34 24.60 -41.38
N ASN A 348 8.27 24.17 -42.05
CA ASN A 348 8.11 22.88 -42.69
C ASN A 348 8.24 21.63 -41.80
N LYS A 349 8.33 21.77 -40.47
CA LYS A 349 8.30 20.63 -39.56
C LYS A 349 6.86 20.15 -39.34
N ARG A 350 6.74 18.85 -39.10
CA ARG A 350 5.47 18.22 -38.70
C ARG A 350 5.24 18.43 -37.22
N TYR A 351 3.98 18.56 -36.84
CA TYR A 351 3.57 18.69 -35.46
C TYR A 351 2.35 17.81 -35.16
N TRP A 352 2.07 17.59 -33.88
CA TRP A 352 0.81 17.03 -33.42
C TRP A 352 -0.04 18.15 -32.82
N ILE A 353 -1.36 18.03 -32.91
CA ILE A 353 -2.30 18.88 -32.18
C ILE A 353 -3.19 17.99 -31.35
N LEU A 354 -3.26 18.29 -30.06
CA LEU A 354 -4.24 17.71 -29.16
C LEU A 354 -5.51 18.55 -29.18
N ALA A 355 -6.65 17.89 -29.35
CA ALA A 355 -7.98 18.50 -29.23
C ALA A 355 -8.79 17.77 -28.15
N LYS A 356 -9.61 18.54 -27.40
CA LYS A 356 -10.61 18.02 -26.47
C LYS A 356 -11.97 17.99 -27.17
N HIS A 357 -12.63 16.84 -27.19
CA HIS A 357 -13.99 16.75 -27.71
C HIS A 357 -14.99 17.04 -26.59
N ILE A 358 -16.00 17.85 -26.89
CA ILE A 358 -17.11 18.10 -25.97
C ILE A 358 -18.01 16.87 -26.07
N VAL A 359 -18.03 16.05 -25.02
CA VAL A 359 -19.05 15.02 -24.87
C VAL A 359 -20.34 15.77 -24.53
N PHE A 360 -21.30 15.80 -25.45
CA PHE A 360 -22.66 16.18 -25.11
C PHE A 360 -23.25 14.99 -24.35
N ASP A 361 -23.58 15.20 -23.08
CA ASP A 361 -24.30 14.23 -22.24
C ASP A 361 -25.67 13.85 -22.84
#